data_AF-A0AAJ5X2D5-F1
#
_entry.id   AF-A0AAJ5X2D5-F1
#
_cell.length_a   1.000
_cell.length_b   1.000
_cell.length_c   1.000
_cell.angle_alpha   90.00
_cell.angle_beta   90.00
_cell.angle_gamma   90.00
#
_symmetry.space_group_name_H-M   'P 1'
#
loop_
_entity.id
_entity.type
_entity.pdbx_description
1 polymer ?
#
loop_
_entity_poly.entity_id
_entity_poly.type
_entity_poly.pdbx_seq_one_letter_code
_entity_poly.pdbx_strand_id
1 'polypeptide(L)' 'MNQAPKEHRRVLSAVLERSSGHAALDREALALLERAQPLPAPPAETPGERITLIVPVEFFTRGR' A
#
# COMPACT_ATOMS: atom_id res chain seq x y z
N MET A 1 -20.12 0.69 -27.25
CA MET A 1 -19.24 -0.34 -26.67
C MET A 1 -18.67 0.25 -25.39
N ASN A 2 -19.07 -0.30 -24.24
CA ASN A 2 -19.04 0.37 -22.93
C ASN A 2 -17.61 0.62 -22.43
N GLN A 3 -17.34 1.87 -22.04
CA GLN A 3 -16.13 2.21 -21.30
C GLN A 3 -16.24 1.57 -19.91
N ALA A 4 -15.34 0.64 -19.59
CA ALA A 4 -15.21 0.10 -18.25
C ALA A 4 -14.90 1.26 -17.27
N PRO A 5 -15.57 1.35 -16.11
CA PRO A 5 -15.27 2.40 -15.14
C PRO A 5 -13.83 2.21 -14.64
N LYS A 6 -12.99 3.23 -14.78
CA LYS A 6 -11.61 3.21 -14.28
C LYS A 6 -11.65 3.14 -12.75
N GLU A 7 -11.60 1.93 -12.21
CA GLU A 7 -11.70 1.68 -10.77
C GLU A 7 -10.64 2.44 -9.97
N HIS A 8 -11.12 3.17 -8.95
CA HIS A 8 -10.35 4.01 -8.05
C HIS A 8 -9.35 3.20 -7.19
N ARG A 9 -8.15 2.92 -7.72
CA ARG A 9 -7.04 2.29 -6.95
C ARG A 9 -6.33 3.28 -6.04
N ARG A 10 -7.11 3.90 -5.17
CA ARG A 10 -6.66 4.85 -4.16
C ARG A 10 -6.60 4.16 -2.81
N VAL A 11 -5.54 4.45 -2.05
CA VAL A 11 -5.45 4.02 -0.65
C VAL A 11 -6.48 4.80 0.17
N LEU A 12 -7.37 4.09 0.87
CA LEU A 12 -8.38 4.71 1.75
C LEU A 12 -7.83 4.99 3.14
N SER A 13 -6.98 4.10 3.65
CA SER A 13 -6.32 4.21 4.94
C SER A 13 -5.05 3.36 4.95
N ALA A 14 -4.05 3.80 5.72
CA ALA A 14 -2.80 3.09 5.96
C ALA A 14 -2.43 3.23 7.44
N VAL A 15 -2.04 2.12 8.06
CA VAL A 15 -1.63 2.08 9.46
C VAL A 15 -0.47 1.10 9.61
N LEU A 16 0.42 1.36 10.58
CA LEU A 16 1.45 0.41 10.98
C LEU A 16 0.83 -0.58 11.97
N GLU A 17 0.74 -1.84 11.59
CA GLU A 17 0.37 -2.93 12.52
C GLU A 17 1.46 -3.10 13.59
N ARG A 18 2.73 -3.02 13.18
CA ARG A 18 3.89 -3.10 14.05
C ARG A 18 4.93 -2.06 13.66
N SER A 19 5.46 -1.33 14.66
CA SER A 19 6.58 -0.40 14.46
C SER A 19 7.89 -1.15 14.20
N SER A 20 8.75 -0.58 13.38
CA SER A 20 10.13 -1.05 13.16
C SER A 20 11.08 -0.75 14.34
N GLY A 21 10.62 0.01 15.34
CA GLY A 21 11.46 0.59 16.40
C GLY A 21 12.24 1.83 15.98
N HIS A 22 12.16 2.24 14.70
CA HIS A 22 12.84 3.42 14.17
C HIS A 22 11.82 4.40 13.58
N ALA A 23 11.58 5.52 14.26
CA ALA A 23 10.57 6.50 13.85
C ALA A 23 10.77 7.04 12.42
N ALA A 24 12.01 7.09 11.92
CA ALA A 24 12.27 7.48 10.53
C ALA A 24 11.76 6.45 9.51
N LEU A 25 11.97 5.15 9.76
CA LEU A 25 11.50 4.08 8.88
C LEU A 25 9.98 3.96 8.93
N ASP A 26 9.38 4.12 10.10
CA ASP A 26 7.93 4.10 10.29
C ASP A 26 7.23 5.20 9.47
N ARG A 27 7.76 6.43 9.50
CA ARG A 27 7.23 7.53 8.69
C ARG A 27 7.39 7.28 7.19
N GLU A 28 8.55 6.77 6.77
CA GLU A 28 8.76 6.43 5.37
C GLU A 28 7.87 5.29 4.89
N ALA A 29 7.55 4.31 5.73
CA ALA A 29 6.65 3.21 5.39
C ALA A 29 5.24 3.72 5.08
N LEU A 30 4.73 4.69 5.85
CA LEU A 30 3.45 5.34 5.59
C LEU A 30 3.51 6.22 4.32
N ALA A 31 4.56 7.03 4.17
CA ALA A 31 4.74 7.90 3.00
C ALA A 31 4.91 7.11 1.69
N LEU A 32 5.49 5.91 1.75
CA LEU A 32 5.64 5.01 0.60
C LEU A 32 4.29 4.68 -0.03
N LEU A 33 3.25 4.43 0.78
CA LEU A 33 1.92 4.07 0.29
C LEU A 33 1.23 5.22 -0.45
N GLU A 34 1.51 6.47 -0.08
CA GLU A 34 1.03 7.63 -0.84
C GLU A 34 1.71 7.73 -2.20
N ARG A 35 3.04 7.54 -2.23
CA ARG A 35 3.84 7.62 -3.47
C ARG A 35 3.59 6.47 -4.44
N ALA A 36 3.23 5.29 -3.92
CA ALA A 36 2.98 4.09 -4.73
C ALA A 36 1.65 4.13 -5.51
N GLN A 37 0.85 5.18 -5.37
CA GLN A 37 -0.44 5.28 -6.06
C GLN A 37 -0.28 5.65 -7.55
N PRO A 38 -1.13 5.10 -8.43
CA PRO A 38 -2.20 4.15 -8.16
C PRO A 38 -1.65 2.72 -7.97
N LEU A 39 -2.23 2.00 -7.00
CA LEU A 39 -1.79 0.62 -6.70
C LEU A 39 -2.07 -0.34 -7.87
N PRO A 40 -1.48 -1.56 -7.90
CA PRO A 40 -1.86 -2.61 -8.83
C PRO A 40 -3.34 -3.00 -8.70
N ALA A 41 -3.89 -3.59 -9.76
CA ALA A 41 -5.23 -4.17 -9.71
C ALA A 41 -5.27 -5.30 -8.67
N PRO A 42 -6.32 -5.38 -7.85
CA PRO A 42 -6.55 -6.56 -7.03
C PRO A 42 -6.57 -7.83 -7.89
N PRO A 43 -6.12 -8.98 -7.35
CA PRO A 43 -6.29 -10.27 -8.01
C PRO A 43 -7.77 -10.51 -8.31
N ALA A 44 -8.08 -11.09 -9.49
CA ALA A 44 -9.45 -11.34 -9.94
C ALA A 44 -10.26 -12.23 -8.98
N GLU A 45 -9.56 -13.02 -8.16
CA GLU A 45 -10.16 -13.92 -7.16
C GLU A 45 -10.58 -13.19 -5.87
N THR A 46 -10.32 -11.89 -5.73
CA THR A 46 -10.65 -11.14 -4.51
C THR A 46 -12.07 -10.56 -4.62
N PRO A 47 -13.05 -11.08 -3.86
CA PRO A 47 -14.41 -10.56 -3.90
C PRO A 47 -14.51 -9.22 -3.14
N GLY A 48 -15.16 -8.24 -3.75
CA GLY A 48 -15.60 -7.01 -3.07
C GLY A 48 -14.97 -5.71 -3.59
N GLU A 49 -15.56 -4.59 -3.17
CA GLU A 49 -15.17 -3.23 -3.58
C GLU A 49 -13.96 -2.69 -2.79
N ARG A 50 -13.66 -3.29 -1.62
CA ARG A 50 -12.58 -2.88 -0.72
C ARG A 50 -11.82 -4.09 -0.21
N ILE A 51 -10.51 -3.94 -0.10
CA ILE A 51 -9.61 -4.99 0.35
C ILE A 51 -8.72 -4.41 1.43
N THR A 52 -8.56 -5.16 2.52
CA THR A 52 -7.58 -4.86 3.57
C THR A 52 -6.45 -5.87 3.46
N LEU A 53 -5.22 -5.39 3.35
CA LEU A 53 -4.02 -6.21 3.22
C LEU A 53 -3.06 -5.88 4.36
N ILE A 54 -2.45 -6.91 4.93
CA ILE A 54 -1.30 -6.76 5.82
C ILE A 54 -0.11 -7.31 5.06
N VAL A 55 0.86 -6.44 4.75
CA VAL A 55 2.07 -6.79 4.01
C VAL A 55 3.30 -6.31 4.79
N PRO A 56 4.40 -7.07 4.78
CA PRO A 56 5.65 -6.60 5.36
C PRO A 56 6.25 -5.48 4.49
N VAL A 57 6.85 -4.47 5.14
CA VAL A 57 7.65 -3.44 4.48
C VAL A 57 9.11 -3.67 4.87
N GLU A 58 9.95 -3.94 3.87
CA GLU A 58 11.37 -4.19 4.06
C GLU A 58 12.20 -2.99 3.62
N PHE A 59 13.09 -2.52 4.51
CA PHE A 59 14.04 -1.46 4.20
C PHE A 59 15.45 -2.03 4.10
N PHE A 60 16.08 -1.83 2.93
CA PHE A 60 17.48 -2.18 2.71
C PHE A 60 18.34 -0.92 2.88
N THR A 61 19.02 -0.81 4.02
CA THR A 61 19.98 0.27 4.23
C THR A 61 21.36 -0.18 3.75
N ARG A 62 22.06 0.67 3.00
CA ARG A 62 23.49 0.47 2.75
C ARG A 62 24.23 1.11 3.91
N GLY A 63 24.80 0.27 4.78
CA GLY A 63 25.84 0.71 5.69
C GLY A 63 27.03 1.24 4.88
N ARG A 64 27.65 2.31 5.36
CA ARG A 64 28.90 2.82 4.79
C ARG A 64 30.01 1.80 5.01
#